data_AF-A0A2W5N7K4-F1
#
_entry.id   AF-A0A2W5N7K4-F1
#
_cell.length_a   1.000
_cell.length_b   1.000
_cell.length_c   1.000
_cell.angle_alpha   90.00
_cell.angle_beta   90.00
_cell.angle_gamma   90.00
#
_symmetry.space_group_name_H-M   'P 1'
#
loop_
_entity.id
_entity.type
_entity.pdbx_description
1 polymer ?
#
loop_
_entity_poly.entity_id
_entity_poly.type
_entity_poly.pdbx_seq_one_letter_code
_entity_poly.pdbx_strand_id
1 'polypeptide(L)'
;MTLAQIFYQWIDLFWVPVALLTVEKGKRLFTCGFVLSCVLLLRLQVELLQQIGMPNGFFGWLGADIFLHGVITYGAFVAFFFIFSHFSQGSDKSVHMAASITILIAAFCVSSFIMLL
;
A
#
# COMPACT_ATOMS: atom_id res chain seq x y z
N MET A 1 -2.77 17.69 -16.67
CA MET A 1 -1.91 16.89 -15.79
C MET A 1 -0.52 17.49 -15.78
N THR A 2 -0.08 18.03 -14.65
CA THR A 2 1.29 18.55 -14.49
C THR A 2 2.25 17.38 -14.19
N LEU A 3 3.54 17.53 -14.54
CA LEU A 3 4.59 16.52 -14.26
C LEU A 3 4.61 16.07 -12.78
N ALA A 4 4.31 16.97 -11.85
CA ALA A 4 4.22 16.67 -10.42
C ALA A 4 3.13 15.65 -10.07
N GLN A 5 1.98 15.67 -10.76
CA GLN A 5 0.89 14.70 -10.55
C GLN A 5 1.27 13.30 -11.04
N ILE A 6 2.04 13.21 -12.13
CA ILE A 6 2.55 11.94 -12.63
C ILE A 6 3.54 11.35 -11.61
N PHE A 7 4.46 12.15 -11.07
CA PHE A 7 5.37 11.67 -10.04
C PHE A 7 4.65 11.17 -8.77
N TYR A 8 3.61 11.88 -8.33
CA TYR A 8 2.80 11.46 -7.18
C TYR A 8 2.09 10.11 -7.42
N GLN A 9 1.53 9.92 -8.62
CA GLN A 9 0.76 8.71 -8.96
C GLN A 9 1.60 7.43 -9.12
N TRP A 10 2.90 7.59 -9.34
CA TRP A 10 3.85 6.50 -9.56
C TRP A 10 4.75 6.25 -8.34
N ILE A 11 4.61 7.02 -7.26
CA ILE A 11 5.42 6.87 -6.05
C ILE A 11 5.25 5.47 -5.42
N ASP A 12 4.05 4.89 -5.51
CA ASP A 12 3.79 3.54 -5.01
C ASP A 12 4.51 2.46 -5.82
N LEU A 13 4.78 2.73 -7.11
CA LEU A 13 5.48 1.78 -7.97
C LEU A 13 6.98 1.72 -7.65
N PHE A 14 7.52 2.71 -6.91
CA PHE A 14 8.88 2.65 -6.38
C PHE A 14 9.08 1.46 -5.42
N TRP A 15 8.01 0.98 -4.77
CA TRP A 15 8.09 -0.18 -3.89
C TRP A 15 8.30 -1.51 -4.64
N VAL A 16 8.02 -1.56 -5.95
CA VAL A 16 8.22 -2.77 -6.78
C VAL A 16 9.70 -3.13 -6.99
N PRO A 17 10.59 -2.22 -7.44
CA PRO A 17 12.02 -2.53 -7.52
C PRO A 17 12.63 -2.79 -6.14
N VAL A 18 12.14 -2.11 -5.09
CA VAL A 18 12.57 -2.40 -3.72
C VAL A 18 12.20 -3.83 -3.32
N ALA A 19 10.96 -4.28 -3.59
CA ALA A 19 10.50 -5.65 -3.35
C ALA A 19 11.38 -6.70 -4.04
N LEU A 20 11.80 -6.42 -5.28
CA LEU A 20 12.62 -7.34 -6.07
C LEU A 20 14.05 -7.45 -5.54
N LEU A 21 14.58 -6.40 -4.92
CA LEU A 21 15.93 -6.38 -4.35
C LEU A 21 15.98 -6.94 -2.93
N THR A 22 14.98 -6.71 -2.09
CA THR A 22 14.98 -7.14 -0.67
C THR A 22 14.57 -8.60 -0.46
N VAL A 23 13.78 -9.19 -1.36
CA VAL A 23 13.20 -10.53 -1.14
C VAL A 23 13.93 -11.64 -1.94
N GLU A 24 14.10 -12.80 -1.29
CA GLU A 24 14.66 -14.01 -1.90
C GLU A 24 13.88 -14.49 -3.12
N LYS A 25 14.59 -15.06 -4.11
CA LYS A 25 14.05 -15.49 -5.42
C LYS A 25 12.79 -16.35 -5.33
N GLY A 26 12.64 -17.17 -4.28
CA GLY A 26 11.49 -18.05 -4.09
C GLY A 26 10.20 -17.37 -3.58
N LYS A 27 10.29 -16.15 -3.03
CA LYS A 27 9.17 -15.41 -2.40
C LYS A 27 8.80 -14.12 -3.14
N ARG A 28 9.65 -13.66 -4.09
CA ARG A 28 9.46 -12.42 -4.88
C ARG A 28 8.09 -12.29 -5.53
N LEU A 29 7.56 -13.38 -6.09
CA LEU A 29 6.27 -13.36 -6.79
C LEU A 29 5.12 -13.00 -5.83
N PHE A 30 5.14 -13.52 -4.62
CA PHE A 30 4.15 -13.20 -3.58
C PHE A 30 4.31 -11.77 -3.08
N THR A 31 5.54 -11.31 -2.87
CA THR A 31 5.83 -9.93 -2.47
C THR A 31 5.40 -8.92 -3.55
N CYS A 32 5.68 -9.18 -4.82
CA CYS A 32 5.19 -8.37 -5.93
C CYS A 32 3.65 -8.36 -5.99
N GLY A 33 3.01 -9.53 -5.83
CA GLY A 33 1.55 -9.63 -5.77
C GLY A 33 0.94 -8.81 -4.63
N PHE A 34 1.60 -8.80 -3.46
CA PHE A 34 1.20 -7.96 -2.32
C PHE A 34 1.33 -6.46 -2.63
N VAL A 35 2.48 -6.01 -3.14
CA VAL A 35 2.69 -4.60 -3.49
C VAL A 35 1.68 -4.16 -4.55
N LEU A 36 1.47 -4.96 -5.61
CA LEU A 36 0.48 -4.66 -6.65
C LEU A 36 -0.95 -4.59 -6.09
N SER A 37 -1.31 -5.50 -5.18
CA SER A 37 -2.60 -5.46 -4.49
C SER A 37 -2.77 -4.19 -3.66
N CYS A 38 -1.73 -3.75 -2.97
CA CYS A 38 -1.73 -2.48 -2.23
C CYS A 38 -1.98 -1.28 -3.17
N VAL A 39 -1.27 -1.21 -4.29
CA VAL A 39 -1.45 -0.11 -5.27
C VAL A 39 -2.87 -0.11 -5.84
N LEU A 40 -3.40 -1.28 -6.20
CA LEU A 40 -4.76 -1.39 -6.74
C LEU A 40 -5.82 -1.00 -5.71
N LEU A 41 -5.71 -1.48 -4.46
CA LEU A 41 -6.65 -1.15 -3.40
C LEU A 41 -6.63 0.34 -3.06
N LEU A 42 -5.46 0.95 -2.99
CA LEU A 42 -5.32 2.39 -2.78
C LEU A 42 -6.07 3.18 -3.86
N ARG A 43 -5.84 2.87 -5.14
CA ARG A 43 -6.53 3.55 -6.25
C ARG A 43 -8.04 3.38 -6.16
N LEU A 44 -8.49 2.17 -5.84
CA LEU A 44 -9.91 1.86 -5.70
C LEU A 44 -10.54 2.62 -4.52
N GLN A 45 -9.87 2.70 -3.36
CA GLN A 45 -10.34 3.47 -2.21
C GLN A 45 -10.45 4.97 -2.53
N VAL A 46 -9.43 5.54 -3.16
CA VAL A 46 -9.41 6.96 -3.54
C VAL A 46 -10.53 7.26 -4.54
N GLU A 47 -10.72 6.41 -5.56
CA GLU A 47 -11.77 6.59 -6.57
C GLU A 47 -13.18 6.48 -5.95
N LEU A 48 -13.39 5.53 -5.03
CA LEU A 48 -14.66 5.42 -4.31
C LEU A 48 -14.98 6.68 -3.50
N LEU A 49 -14.01 7.21 -2.75
CA LEU A 49 -14.19 8.42 -1.95
C LEU A 49 -14.45 9.66 -2.82
N GLN A 50 -13.76 9.76 -3.96
CA GLN A 50 -14.02 10.80 -4.95
C GLN A 50 -15.44 10.71 -5.52
N GLN A 51 -15.93 9.50 -5.84
CA GLN A 51 -17.30 9.31 -6.35
C GLN A 51 -18.38 9.59 -5.31
N ILE A 52 -18.10 9.36 -4.03
CA ILE A 52 -19.03 9.70 -2.92
C ILE A 52 -19.05 11.23 -2.67
N GLY A 53 -18.21 12.00 -3.37
CA GLY A 53 -18.17 13.46 -3.27
C GLY A 53 -17.35 13.96 -2.07
N MET A 54 -16.50 13.11 -1.51
CA MET A 54 -15.66 13.43 -0.36
C MET A 54 -14.18 13.33 -0.74
N PRO A 55 -13.62 14.29 -1.51
CA PRO A 55 -12.23 14.24 -1.97
C PRO A 55 -11.19 14.63 -0.90
N ASN A 56 -11.60 15.13 0.27
CA ASN A 56 -10.72 15.60 1.35
C ASN A 56 -10.94 14.87 2.71
N GLY A 57 -11.66 13.74 2.71
CA GLY A 57 -12.04 13.00 3.91
C GLY A 57 -13.44 13.37 4.44
N PHE A 58 -14.00 12.54 5.31
CA PHE A 58 -15.37 12.71 5.85
C PHE A 58 -15.41 13.85 6.90
N PHE A 59 -14.34 13.97 7.70
CA PHE A 59 -14.23 15.00 8.75
C PHE A 59 -13.44 16.24 8.34
N GLY A 60 -12.68 16.18 7.23
CA GLY A 60 -11.89 17.30 6.73
C GLY A 60 -10.79 17.75 7.69
N TRP A 61 -10.38 16.89 8.63
CA TRP A 61 -9.50 17.26 9.74
C TRP A 61 -8.04 17.40 9.31
N LEU A 62 -7.60 16.60 8.33
CA LEU A 62 -6.23 16.65 7.83
C LEU A 62 -6.02 17.58 6.62
N GLY A 63 -7.07 18.08 5.95
CA GLY A 63 -6.98 19.06 4.85
C GLY A 63 -6.12 18.69 3.63
N ALA A 64 -5.47 17.52 3.65
CA ALA A 64 -4.63 17.01 2.59
C ALA A 64 -5.39 16.03 1.69
N ASP A 65 -4.92 15.92 0.45
CA ASP A 65 -5.49 15.05 -0.57
C ASP A 65 -5.55 13.60 -0.08
N ILE A 66 -6.71 12.93 -0.22
CA ILE A 66 -6.93 11.55 0.22
C ILE A 66 -5.88 10.60 -0.34
N PHE A 67 -5.41 10.88 -1.57
CA PHE A 67 -4.37 10.09 -2.19
C PHE A 67 -3.08 10.08 -1.34
N LEU A 68 -2.71 11.21 -0.76
CA LEU A 68 -1.50 11.35 0.05
C LEU A 68 -1.61 10.54 1.35
N HIS A 69 -2.76 10.59 2.04
CA HIS A 69 -3.00 9.77 3.23
C HIS A 69 -2.93 8.28 2.92
N GLY A 70 -3.50 7.86 1.80
CA GLY A 70 -3.41 6.48 1.35
C GLY A 70 -1.97 6.06 1.12
N VAL A 71 -1.20 6.85 0.37
CA VAL A 71 0.19 6.53 0.01
C VAL A 71 1.05 6.38 1.25
N ILE A 72 0.92 7.28 2.22
CA ILE A 72 1.68 7.21 3.47
C ILE A 72 1.31 5.94 4.24
N THR A 73 0.01 5.66 4.37
CA THR A 73 -0.48 4.52 5.15
C THR A 73 -0.03 3.20 4.51
N TYR A 74 -0.31 3.00 3.22
CA TYR A 74 0.10 1.81 2.49
C TYR A 74 1.62 1.68 2.42
N GLY A 75 2.36 2.76 2.20
CA GLY A 75 3.82 2.78 2.21
C GLY A 75 4.40 2.32 3.54
N ALA A 76 3.82 2.74 4.67
CA ALA A 76 4.24 2.29 6.01
C ALA A 76 4.03 0.77 6.19
N PHE A 77 2.89 0.25 5.76
CA PHE A 77 2.61 -1.20 5.83
C PHE A 77 3.50 -2.02 4.89
N VAL A 78 3.78 -1.52 3.68
CA VAL A 78 4.71 -2.18 2.74
C VAL A 78 6.13 -2.20 3.29
N ALA A 79 6.59 -1.09 3.89
CA ALA A 79 7.88 -1.03 4.56
C ALA A 79 7.96 -2.04 5.72
N PHE A 80 6.92 -2.10 6.54
CA PHE A 80 6.83 -3.06 7.64
C PHE A 80 6.87 -4.50 7.14
N PHE A 81 6.17 -4.79 6.05
CA PHE A 81 6.20 -6.11 5.41
C PHE A 81 7.60 -6.47 4.89
N PHE A 82 8.35 -5.53 4.32
CA PHE A 82 9.73 -5.80 3.88
C PHE A 82 10.67 -6.08 5.04
N ILE A 83 10.56 -5.33 6.14
CA ILE A 83 11.35 -5.60 7.35
C ILE A 83 11.05 -7.02 7.84
N PHE A 84 9.77 -7.38 7.95
CA PHE A 84 9.37 -8.71 8.40
C PHE A 84 9.83 -9.82 7.44
N SER A 85 9.69 -9.59 6.14
CA SER A 85 10.15 -10.48 5.07
C SER A 85 11.65 -10.75 5.15
N HIS A 86 12.44 -9.70 5.43
CA HIS A 86 13.88 -9.80 5.54
C HIS A 86 14.34 -10.63 6.74
N PHE A 87 13.65 -10.55 7.88
CA PHE A 87 13.94 -11.38 9.05
C PHE A 87 13.45 -12.84 8.89
N SER A 88 12.42 -13.07 8.09
CA SER A 88 11.78 -14.38 7.89
C SER A 88 12.33 -15.15 6.66
N GLN A 89 13.66 -15.18 6.49
CA GLN A 89 14.29 -15.88 5.35
C GLN A 89 14.10 -17.41 5.43
N GLY A 90 13.93 -18.00 6.61
CA GLY A 90 13.75 -19.44 6.80
C GLY A 90 12.31 -19.98 6.80
N SER A 91 11.28 -19.14 6.73
CA SER A 91 9.88 -19.60 6.84
C SER A 91 9.30 -20.12 5.52
N ASP A 92 8.39 -21.10 5.61
CA ASP A 92 7.67 -21.67 4.47
C ASP A 92 6.90 -20.62 3.65
N LYS A 93 6.78 -20.87 2.35
CA LYS A 93 6.07 -19.99 1.39
C LYS A 93 4.63 -19.70 1.82
N SER A 94 3.95 -20.69 2.40
CA SER A 94 2.57 -20.56 2.87
C SER A 94 2.44 -19.59 4.04
N VAL A 95 3.41 -19.56 4.96
CA VAL A 95 3.41 -18.64 6.11
C VAL A 95 3.63 -17.21 5.62
N HIS A 96 4.54 -17.02 4.65
CA HIS A 96 4.80 -15.73 4.03
C HIS A 96 3.57 -15.18 3.30
N MET A 97 2.82 -16.05 2.60
CA MET A 97 1.58 -15.69 1.94
C MET A 97 0.46 -15.33 2.94
N ALA A 98 0.31 -16.09 4.02
CA ALA A 98 -0.66 -15.75 5.06
C ALA A 98 -0.36 -14.37 5.68
N ALA A 99 0.92 -14.11 6.00
CA ALA A 99 1.35 -12.82 6.55
C ALA A 99 1.08 -11.65 5.60
N SER A 100 1.32 -11.81 4.29
CA SER A 100 1.05 -10.75 3.31
C SER A 100 -0.44 -10.44 3.20
N ILE A 101 -1.31 -11.45 3.23
CA ILE A 101 -2.77 -11.26 3.22
C ILE A 101 -3.23 -10.56 4.50
N THR A 102 -2.74 -10.96 5.67
CA THR A 102 -3.10 -10.32 6.94
C THR A 102 -2.71 -8.85 6.96
N ILE A 103 -1.49 -8.52 6.53
CA ILE A 103 -1.01 -7.14 6.46
C ILE A 103 -1.78 -6.33 5.41
N LEU A 104 -2.17 -6.94 4.29
CA LEU A 104 -2.99 -6.30 3.26
C LEU A 104 -4.35 -5.87 3.81
N ILE A 105 -5.02 -6.78 4.52
CA ILE A 105 -6.33 -6.50 5.14
C ILE A 105 -6.19 -5.44 6.22
N ALA A 106 -5.15 -5.52 7.06
CA ALA A 106 -4.88 -4.53 8.08
C ALA A 106 -4.64 -3.14 7.47
N ALA A 107 -3.81 -3.05 6.41
CA ALA A 107 -3.55 -1.81 5.69
C ALA A 107 -4.83 -1.22 5.09
N PHE A 108 -5.68 -2.07 4.50
CA PHE A 108 -6.97 -1.64 3.95
C PHE A 108 -7.90 -1.06 5.02
N CYS A 109 -8.04 -1.74 6.17
CA CYS A 109 -8.87 -1.27 7.26
C CYS A 109 -8.35 0.06 7.83
N VAL A 110 -7.06 0.15 8.13
CA VAL A 110 -6.45 1.36 8.69
C VAL A 110 -6.51 2.51 7.69
N SER A 111 -6.24 2.27 6.41
CA SER A 111 -6.37 3.27 5.35
C SER A 111 -7.81 3.77 5.24
N SER A 112 -8.81 2.88 5.29
CA SER A 112 -10.23 3.29 5.27
C SER A 112 -10.58 4.20 6.44
N PHE A 113 -10.09 3.90 7.65
CA PHE A 113 -10.30 4.75 8.82
C PHE A 113 -9.61 6.11 8.70
N ILE A 114 -8.36 6.13 8.23
CA ILE A 114 -7.59 7.38 8.07
C ILE A 114 -8.16 8.24 6.95
N MET A 115 -8.60 7.65 5.84
CA MET A 115 -9.22 8.40 4.73
C MET A 115 -10.61 8.94 5.09
N LEU A 116 -11.31 8.34 6.04
CA LEU A 116 -12.56 8.88 6.58
C LEU A 116 -12.33 10.07 7.52
N LEU A 117 -11.16 10.20 8.13
CA LEU A 117 -10.84 11.26 9.09
C LEU A 117 -10.30 12.52 8.40
#